data_AF-A0A661YVB3-F1
#
_entry.id   AF-A0A661YVB3-F1
#
_cell.length_a   1.000
_cell.length_b   1.000
_cell.length_c   1.000
_cell.angle_alpha   90.00
_cell.angle_beta   90.00
_cell.angle_gamma   90.00
#
_symmetry.space_group_name_H-M   'P 1'
#
loop_
_entity.id
_entity.type
_entity.pdbx_description
1 polymer ?
#
loop_
_entity_poly.entity_id
_entity_poly.type
_entity_poly.pdbx_seq_one_letter_code
_entity_poly.pdbx_strand_id
1 'polypeptide(L)'
;MNEFLTISIYGTAVALMLIGFYAVLAKKNLLKIVIGLSIVDSGLHLLFVAIGYVNNGTAPIFSPEVLGSTQAMVDPVPQALVLTAIVIGFAVTAVALSLVIRLYRHHNTAAIDEIKNLKW
;
A
#
# COMPACT_ATOMS: atom_id res chain seq x y z
N MET A 1 -11.58 18.36 -11.75
CA MET A 1 -10.12 18.14 -11.64
C MET A 1 -9.55 18.11 -13.05
N ASN A 2 -8.44 18.80 -13.32
CA ASN A 2 -7.81 18.75 -14.65
C ASN A 2 -7.44 17.30 -14.98
N GLU A 3 -7.71 16.82 -16.19
CA GLU A 3 -7.34 15.47 -16.64
C GLU A 3 -5.86 15.15 -16.34
N PHE A 4 -5.01 16.17 -16.42
CA PHE A 4 -3.59 16.11 -16.06
C PHE A 4 -3.33 15.62 -14.63
N LEU A 5 -4.09 16.08 -13.64
CA LEU A 5 -3.92 15.66 -12.25
C LEU A 5 -4.32 14.21 -12.05
N THR A 6 -5.43 13.80 -12.66
CA THR A 6 -5.90 12.41 -12.60
C THR A 6 -4.88 11.46 -13.22
N ILE A 7 -4.34 11.79 -14.39
CA ILE A 7 -3.27 11.01 -15.05
C ILE A 7 -2.01 10.94 -14.18
N SER A 8 -1.63 12.06 -13.55
CA SER A 8 -0.45 12.09 -12.67
C SER A 8 -0.61 11.20 -11.44
N ILE A 9 -1.80 11.13 -10.83
CA ILE A 9 -2.09 10.27 -9.68
C ILE A 9 -1.98 8.80 -10.08
N TYR A 10 -2.63 8.40 -11.17
CA TYR A 10 -2.53 7.04 -11.70
C TYR A 10 -1.09 6.66 -12.06
N GLY A 11 -0.36 7.55 -12.74
CA GLY A 11 1.05 7.36 -13.07
C GLY A 11 1.93 7.17 -11.83
N THR A 12 1.67 7.95 -10.77
CA THR A 12 2.40 7.83 -9.49
C THR A 12 2.09 6.53 -8.78
N ALA A 13 0.83 6.08 -8.76
CA ALA A 13 0.42 4.80 -8.19
C ALA A 13 1.18 3.63 -8.83
N VAL A 14 1.18 3.59 -10.16
CA VAL A 14 1.87 2.54 -10.94
C VAL A 14 3.37 2.62 -10.74
N ALA A 15 3.96 3.82 -10.74
CA ALA A 15 5.39 4.00 -10.50
C ALA A 15 5.80 3.47 -9.12
N LEU A 16 5.04 3.78 -8.06
CA LEU A 16 5.29 3.25 -6.71
C LEU A 16 5.21 1.72 -6.68
N MET A 17 4.18 1.14 -7.30
CA MET A 17 4.07 -0.32 -7.39
C MET A 17 5.29 -0.93 -8.09
N LEU A 18 5.71 -0.38 -9.24
CA LEU A 18 6.87 -0.87 -9.99
C LEU A 18 8.18 -0.75 -9.19
N ILE A 19 8.39 0.36 -8.47
CA ILE A 19 9.55 0.56 -7.60
C ILE A 19 9.54 -0.45 -6.46
N GLY A 20 8.38 -0.70 -5.84
CA GLY A 20 8.22 -1.69 -4.77
C GLY A 20 8.50 -3.11 -5.27
N PHE A 21 7.93 -3.51 -6.41
CA PHE A 21 8.22 -4.80 -7.04
C PHE A 21 9.70 -4.97 -7.39
N TYR A 22 10.32 -3.92 -7.96
CA TYR A 22 11.75 -3.92 -8.22
C TYR A 22 12.57 -4.10 -6.93
N ALA A 23 12.20 -3.44 -5.83
CA ALA A 23 12.87 -3.60 -4.56
C ALA A 23 12.77 -5.04 -4.01
N VAL A 24 11.61 -5.68 -4.16
CA VAL A 24 11.40 -7.09 -3.75
C VAL A 24 12.26 -8.05 -4.56
N LEU A 25 12.36 -7.84 -5.87
CA LEU A 25 13.10 -8.73 -6.78
C LEU A 25 14.63 -8.51 -6.72
N ALA A 26 15.08 -7.25 -6.63
CA ALA A 26 16.48 -6.91 -6.76
C ALA A 26 17.25 -6.91 -5.43
N LYS A 27 16.58 -6.79 -4.28
CA LYS A 27 17.25 -6.72 -2.98
C LYS A 27 17.33 -8.09 -2.34
N LYS A 28 18.52 -8.42 -1.85
CA LYS A 28 18.81 -9.69 -1.15
C LYS A 28 18.64 -9.61 0.36
N ASN A 29 18.55 -8.41 0.91
CA ASN A 29 18.36 -8.19 2.34
C ASN A 29 16.86 -8.26 2.67
N LEU A 30 16.48 -9.16 3.58
CA LEU A 30 15.09 -9.41 3.98
C LEU A 30 14.37 -8.15 4.46
N LEU A 31 15.07 -7.25 5.18
CA LEU A 31 14.46 -6.00 5.63
C LEU A 31 14.09 -5.08 4.45
N LYS A 32 14.94 -5.04 3.42
CA LYS A 32 14.67 -4.25 2.21
C LYS A 32 13.53 -4.85 1.38
N ILE A 33 13.37 -6.18 1.42
CA ILE A 33 12.24 -6.86 0.79
C ILE A 33 10.93 -6.50 1.48
N VAL A 34 10.89 -6.50 2.83
CA VAL A 34 9.71 -6.08 3.60
C VAL A 34 9.34 -4.62 3.31
N ILE A 35 10.32 -3.72 3.26
CA ILE A 35 10.09 -2.32 2.87
C ILE A 35 9.57 -2.23 1.43
N GLY A 36 10.11 -3.03 0.51
CA GLY A 36 9.64 -3.12 -0.87
C GLY A 36 8.16 -3.51 -0.96
N LEU A 37 7.74 -4.51 -0.18
CA LEU A 37 6.33 -4.90 -0.06
C LEU A 37 5.45 -3.76 0.45
N SER A 38 5.88 -3.03 1.49
CA SER A 38 5.13 -1.87 2.01
C SER A 38 4.97 -0.73 0.99
N ILE A 39 5.95 -0.55 0.10
CA ILE A 39 5.87 0.43 -1.00
C ILE A 39 4.82 -0.01 -2.04
N VAL A 40 4.75 -1.32 -2.36
CA VAL A 40 3.71 -1.86 -3.25
C VAL A 40 2.31 -1.61 -2.65
N ASP A 41 2.11 -1.91 -1.37
CA ASP A 41 0.84 -1.67 -0.67
C ASP A 41 0.44 -0.19 -0.71
N SER A 42 1.40 0.72 -0.50
CA SER A 42 1.16 2.16 -0.58
C SER A 42 0.70 2.60 -1.98
N GLY A 43 1.29 2.03 -3.04
CA GLY A 43 0.87 2.27 -4.43
C GLY A 43 -0.54 1.74 -4.71
N LEU A 44 -0.88 0.56 -4.18
CA LEU A 44 -2.23 -0.02 -4.28
C LEU A 44 -3.27 0.85 -3.57
N HIS A 45 -3.01 1.30 -2.34
CA HIS A 45 -3.92 2.19 -1.62
C HIS A 45 -4.21 3.47 -2.42
N LEU A 46 -3.17 4.08 -3.00
CA LEU A 46 -3.30 5.28 -3.81
C LEU A 46 -4.11 5.02 -5.09
N LEU A 47 -3.93 3.86 -5.73
CA LEU A 47 -4.72 3.45 -6.90
C LEU A 47 -6.21 3.31 -6.56
N PHE A 48 -6.55 2.61 -5.47
CA PHE A 48 -7.94 2.40 -5.07
C PHE A 48 -8.65 3.69 -4.67
N VAL A 49 -7.96 4.58 -3.95
CA VAL A 49 -8.53 5.90 -3.61
C VAL A 49 -8.76 6.74 -4.87
N ALA A 50 -7.86 6.67 -5.85
CA ALA A 50 -8.01 7.39 -7.12
C ALA A 50 -9.24 6.93 -7.93
N ILE A 51 -9.56 5.63 -7.90
CA ILE A 51 -10.74 5.06 -8.59
C ILE A 51 -12.05 5.58 -7.96
N GLY A 52 -12.11 5.70 -6.63
CA GLY A 52 -13.30 6.17 -5.91
C GLY A 52 -13.51 7.69 -5.94
N TYR A 53 -12.60 8.44 -6.56
CA TYR A 53 -12.66 9.89 -6.59
C TYR A 53 -13.71 10.41 -7.58
N VAL A 54 -14.64 11.22 -7.09
CA VAL A 54 -15.66 11.91 -7.89
C VAL A 54 -15.32 13.40 -7.98
N ASN A 55 -15.36 13.97 -9.18
CA ASN A 55 -15.10 15.39 -9.41
C ASN A 55 -16.11 16.26 -8.64
N ASN A 56 -15.60 17.23 -7.87
CA ASN A 56 -16.40 18.09 -6.98
C ASN A 56 -17.22 17.30 -5.93
N GLY A 57 -16.79 16.07 -5.62
CA GLY A 57 -17.39 15.25 -4.60
C GLY A 57 -16.96 15.70 -3.19
N THR A 58 -17.93 15.91 -2.30
CA THR A 58 -17.67 16.08 -0.86
C THR A 58 -17.49 14.72 -0.18
N ALA A 59 -16.84 14.69 0.99
CA ALA A 59 -16.67 13.49 1.79
C ALA A 59 -18.04 12.80 2.05
N PRO A 60 -18.11 11.46 2.06
CA PRO A 60 -19.37 10.72 2.20
C PRO A 60 -19.80 10.67 3.67
N ILE A 61 -19.99 11.85 4.25
CA ILE A 61 -20.38 12.05 5.65
C ILE A 61 -21.62 12.95 5.63
N PHE A 62 -22.72 12.45 6.17
CA PHE A 62 -23.95 13.23 6.30
C PHE A 62 -23.77 14.32 7.37
N SER A 63 -23.34 15.50 6.97
CA SER A 63 -23.32 16.69 7.83
C SER A 63 -24.54 17.60 7.53
N PRO A 64 -25.02 18.38 8.51
CA PRO A 64 -26.16 19.30 8.33
C PRO A 64 -25.99 20.28 7.16
N GLU A 65 -24.74 20.67 6.89
CA GLU A 65 -24.35 21.57 5.80
C GLU A 65 -24.50 20.92 4.41
N VAL A 66 -24.31 19.60 4.32
CA VAL A 66 -24.38 18.83 3.08
C VAL A 66 -25.82 18.43 2.75
N LEU A 67 -26.68 18.24 3.76
CA LEU A 67 -28.11 17.92 3.58
C LEU A 67 -28.90 19.00 2.82
N GLY A 68 -28.39 20.25 2.78
CA GLY A 68 -28.97 21.36 2.02
C GLY A 68 -28.31 21.64 0.67
N SER A 69 -27.26 20.90 0.30
CA SER A 69 -26.50 21.14 -0.94
C SER A 69 -26.61 19.96 -1.90
N THR A 70 -26.80 20.23 -3.20
CA THR A 70 -26.80 19.22 -4.28
C THR A 70 -25.39 18.79 -4.70
N GLN A 71 -24.42 18.86 -3.78
CA GLN A 71 -23.05 18.45 -4.08
C GLN A 71 -22.98 16.92 -4.16
N ALA A 72 -22.30 16.42 -5.19
CA ALA A 72 -22.02 14.99 -5.31
C ALA A 72 -21.17 14.52 -4.10
N MET A 73 -21.31 13.26 -3.71
CA MET A 73 -20.43 12.63 -2.72
C MET A 73 -19.44 11.72 -3.44
N VAL A 74 -18.23 11.59 -2.90
CA VAL A 74 -17.27 10.57 -3.37
C VAL A 74 -17.74 9.16 -2.97
N ASP A 75 -17.31 8.14 -3.72
CA ASP A 75 -17.73 6.76 -3.47
C ASP A 75 -17.14 6.24 -2.14
N PRO A 76 -17.98 5.85 -1.15
CA PRO A 76 -17.50 5.30 0.11
C PRO A 76 -16.94 3.88 -0.01
N VAL A 77 -17.26 3.14 -1.08
CA VAL A 77 -16.89 1.72 -1.22
C VAL A 77 -15.37 1.55 -1.32
N PRO A 78 -14.63 2.25 -2.20
CA PRO A 78 -13.17 2.14 -2.26
C PRO A 78 -12.48 2.63 -0.99
N GLN A 79 -13.06 3.60 -0.27
CA GLN A 79 -12.51 4.11 0.99
C GLN A 79 -12.55 3.05 2.08
N ALA A 80 -13.70 2.37 2.24
CA ALA A 80 -13.84 1.27 3.19
C ALA A 80 -12.89 0.11 2.85
N LEU A 81 -12.76 -0.24 1.57
CA LEU A 81 -11.85 -1.29 1.11
C LEU A 81 -10.39 -0.96 1.46
N VAL A 82 -9.93 0.26 1.19
CA VAL A 82 -8.56 0.68 1.48
C VAL A 82 -8.27 0.69 2.99
N LEU A 83 -9.23 1.12 3.82
CA LEU A 83 -9.05 1.08 5.27
C LEU A 83 -8.79 -0.35 5.77
N THR A 84 -9.52 -1.33 5.24
CA THR A 84 -9.29 -2.75 5.58
C THR A 84 -7.95 -3.25 5.07
N ALA A 85 -7.56 -2.87 3.84
CA ALA A 85 -6.27 -3.25 3.25
C ALA A 85 -5.09 -2.71 4.06
N ILE A 86 -5.16 -1.47 4.54
CA ILE A 86 -4.11 -0.85 5.39
C ILE A 86 -3.90 -1.68 6.67
N VAL A 87 -4.97 -2.10 7.34
CA VAL A 87 -4.87 -2.87 8.58
C VAL A 87 -4.29 -4.26 8.33
N ILE A 88 -4.71 -4.93 7.25
CA ILE A 88 -4.17 -6.23 6.86
C ILE A 88 -2.68 -6.12 6.49
N GLY A 89 -2.30 -5.13 5.68
CA GLY A 89 -0.91 -4.85 5.32
C GLY A 89 -0.04 -4.56 6.54
N PHE A 90 -0.56 -3.80 7.51
CA PHE A 90 0.12 -3.57 8.79
C PHE A 90 0.34 -4.88 9.57
N ALA A 91 -0.67 -5.74 9.68
CA ALA A 91 -0.54 -7.02 10.36
C ALA A 91 0.48 -7.95 9.67
N VAL A 92 0.44 -8.04 8.34
CA VAL A 92 1.37 -8.85 7.54
C VAL A 92 2.81 -8.33 7.67
N THR A 93 3.02 -7.02 7.60
CA THR A 93 4.36 -6.43 7.77
C THR A 93 4.90 -6.64 9.19
N ALA A 94 4.07 -6.55 10.23
CA ALA A 94 4.46 -6.86 11.60
C ALA A 94 4.90 -8.32 11.76
N VAL A 95 4.13 -9.27 11.19
CA VAL A 95 4.49 -10.70 11.19
C VAL A 95 5.78 -10.93 10.40
N ALA A 96 5.92 -10.33 9.21
CA ALA A 96 7.12 -10.44 8.40
C ALA A 96 8.37 -9.92 9.13
N LEU A 97 8.29 -8.76 9.78
CA LEU A 97 9.37 -8.22 10.60
C LEU A 97 9.71 -9.14 11.79
N SER A 98 8.70 -9.71 12.45
CA SER A 98 8.92 -10.66 13.54
C SER A 98 9.71 -11.89 13.07
N LEU A 99 9.40 -12.37 11.85
CA LEU A 99 10.12 -13.48 11.22
C LEU A 99 11.55 -13.09 10.85
N VAL A 100 11.76 -11.89 10.30
CA VAL A 100 13.10 -11.37 9.99
C VAL A 100 13.97 -11.30 11.25
N ILE A 101 13.41 -10.80 12.36
CA ILE A 101 14.11 -10.76 13.66
C ILE A 101 14.47 -12.18 14.12
N ARG A 102 13.55 -13.13 14.00
CA ARG A 102 13.80 -14.53 14.41
C ARG A 102 14.86 -15.20 13.56
N LEU A 103 14.84 -15.00 12.24
CA LEU A 103 15.86 -15.50 11.31
C LEU A 103 17.23 -14.89 11.59
N TYR A 104 17.27 -13.58 11.84
CA TYR A 104 18.51 -12.90 12.18
C TYR A 104 19.12 -13.44 13.48
N ARG A 105 18.33 -13.74 14.51
CA ARG A 105 18.85 -14.36 15.75
C ARG A 105 19.44 -15.75 15.55
N HIS A 106 18.90 -16.55 14.63
CA HIS A 106 19.37 -17.91 14.38
C HIS A 106 20.56 -17.99 13.42
N HIS A 107 20.54 -17.19 12.36
CA HIS A 107 21.54 -17.25 11.29
C HIS A 107 22.57 -16.11 11.34
N ASN A 108 22.39 -15.11 12.23
CA ASN A 108 23.20 -13.88 12.33
C ASN A 108 23.33 -13.11 10.99
N THR A 109 22.44 -13.36 10.04
CA THR A 109 22.42 -12.71 8.74
C THR A 109 20.99 -12.37 8.34
N ALA A 110 20.84 -11.26 7.62
CA ALA A 110 19.58 -10.81 7.00
C ALA A 110 19.62 -10.98 5.48
N ALA A 111 20.67 -11.59 4.92
CA ALA A 111 20.78 -11.86 3.49
C ALA A 111 20.14 -13.21 3.16
N ILE A 112 19.19 -13.21 2.22
CA ILE A 112 18.45 -14.42 1.83
C ILE A 112 19.37 -15.51 1.25
N ASP A 113 20.41 -15.10 0.51
CA ASP A 113 21.35 -16.01 -0.15
C ASP A 113 22.24 -16.80 0.81
N GLU A 114 22.40 -16.33 2.05
CA GLU A 114 23.23 -16.96 3.08
C GLU A 114 22.44 -17.98 3.91
N ILE A 115 21.10 -17.91 3.87
CA ILE A 115 20.21 -18.85 4.56
C ILE A 115 20.04 -20.10 3.68
N LYS A 116 21.11 -20.90 3.55
CA LYS A 116 21.18 -22.07 2.64
C LYS A 116 21.02 -23.44 3.31
N ASN A 117 20.53 -23.51 4.54
CA ASN A 117 20.39 -24.78 5.28
C ASN A 117 18.94 -25.07 5.71
N LEU A 118 17.98 -24.95 4.79
CA LEU A 118 16.70 -25.63 4.94
C LEU A 118 16.91 -27.10 4.58
N LYS A 119 17.47 -27.88 5.52
CA LYS A 119 17.40 -29.34 5.42
C LYS A 119 15.91 -29.69 5.51
N TRP A 120 15.36 -30.11 4.37
CA TRP A 120 14.04 -30.75 4.31
C TRP A 120 14.14 -32.15 4.91
#